data_AF-A0A2D9XZR0-F1
#
_entry.id   AF-A0A2D9XZR0-F1
#
_cell.length_a   1.000
_cell.length_b   1.000
_cell.length_c   1.000
_cell.angle_alpha   90.00
_cell.angle_beta   90.00
_cell.angle_gamma   90.00
#
_symmetry.space_group_name_H-M   'P 1'
#
loop_
_entity.id
_entity.type
_entity.pdbx_description
1 polymer ?
#
loop_
_entity_poly.entity_id
_entity_poly.type
_entity_poly.pdbx_seq_one_letter_code
_entity_poly.pdbx_strand_id
1 'polypeptide(L)'
;MNEKQASIEIKVLDIKETYGLNTIHKPNIQWKTLMDDGESFNKYGSIINFKSFSYIDVNVQSDLGISAIVKKERNRTSHIVAINQWDFHLNEWILCKIPLNQEEERKYGIQH
;
A
#
# COMPACT_ATOMS: atom_id res chain seq x y z
N MET A 1 -34.83 18.82 2.13
CA MET A 1 -33.65 18.36 2.89
C MET A 1 -32.45 19.08 2.32
N ASN A 2 -31.76 19.90 3.13
CA ASN A 2 -30.51 20.53 2.69
C ASN A 2 -29.37 19.53 2.88
N GLU A 3 -28.82 19.02 1.78
CA GLU A 3 -27.60 18.23 1.81
C GLU A 3 -26.44 19.13 2.28
N LYS A 4 -25.86 18.79 3.43
CA LYS A 4 -24.64 19.44 3.89
C LYS A 4 -23.47 18.82 3.14
N GLN A 5 -22.75 19.64 2.39
CA GLN A 5 -21.50 19.24 1.75
C GLN A 5 -20.32 19.62 2.64
N ALA A 6 -19.30 18.76 2.66
CA ALA A 6 -18.00 19.02 3.25
C ALA A 6 -16.94 18.90 2.16
N SER A 7 -15.94 19.77 2.22
CA SER A 7 -14.79 19.76 1.31
C SER A 7 -13.50 19.67 2.13
N ILE A 8 -12.53 18.91 1.62
CA ILE A 8 -11.19 18.81 2.19
C ILE A 8 -10.22 19.43 1.19
N GLU A 9 -9.37 20.33 1.67
CA GLU A 9 -8.24 20.87 0.90
C GLU A 9 -7.00 20.05 1.24
N ILE A 10 -6.33 19.51 0.21
CA ILE A 10 -5.14 18.68 0.37
C ILE A 10 -3.94 19.42 -0.22
N LYS A 11 -2.90 19.63 0.58
CA LYS A 11 -1.62 20.20 0.16
C LYS A 11 -0.52 19.14 0.24
N VAL A 12 0.15 18.90 -0.88
CA VAL A 12 1.36 18.06 -0.92
C VAL A 12 2.53 18.88 -0.38
N LEU A 13 3.14 18.43 0.72
CA LEU A 13 4.24 19.15 1.38
C LEU A 13 5.61 18.79 0.80
N ASP A 14 5.77 17.57 0.31
CA ASP A 14 7.01 17.06 -0.28
C ASP A 14 6.71 15.97 -1.31
N ILE A 15 7.53 15.89 -2.36
CA ILE A 15 7.48 14.84 -3.39
C ILE A 15 8.88 14.28 -3.53
N LYS A 16 9.03 13.00 -3.21
CA LYS A 16 10.29 12.28 -3.41
C LYS A 16 10.25 11.54 -4.74
N GLU A 17 11.08 11.97 -5.68
CA GLU A 17 11.25 11.27 -6.96
C GLU A 17 12.12 10.02 -6.79
N THR A 18 11.78 8.97 -7.53
CA THR A 18 12.37 7.62 -7.37
C THR A 18 13.55 7.37 -8.31
N TYR A 19 14.06 8.40 -9.00
CA TYR A 19 15.24 8.30 -9.86
C TYR A 19 16.50 8.07 -9.01
N GLY A 20 16.85 6.80 -8.79
CA GLY A 20 18.05 6.40 -8.06
C GLY A 20 17.91 5.25 -7.06
N LEU A 21 16.84 4.45 -7.12
CA LEU A 21 16.68 3.24 -6.29
C LEU A 21 17.66 2.11 -6.69
N ASN A 22 18.96 2.35 -6.58
CA ASN A 22 20.00 1.32 -6.72
C ASN A 22 20.07 0.42 -5.48
N THR A 23 19.49 0.86 -4.36
CA THR A 23 19.35 0.07 -3.13
C THR A 23 17.91 -0.38 -2.96
N ILE A 24 17.63 -1.59 -3.45
CA ILE A 24 16.43 -2.35 -3.07
C ILE A 24 16.59 -2.69 -1.59
N HIS A 25 16.08 -1.85 -0.70
CA HIS A 25 15.91 -2.26 0.68
C HIS A 25 14.81 -3.31 0.69
N LYS A 26 15.16 -4.55 1.08
CA LYS A 26 14.15 -5.59 1.28
C LYS A 26 13.44 -5.25 2.59
N PRO A 27 12.14 -4.91 2.55
CA PRO A 27 11.39 -4.69 3.77
C PRO A 27 11.38 -5.99 4.59
N ASN A 28 11.44 -5.87 5.92
CA ASN A 28 11.52 -7.02 6.82
C ASN A 28 10.38 -8.00 6.55
N ILE A 29 10.68 -9.27 6.26
CA ILE A 29 9.77 -10.33 5.80
C ILE A 29 8.45 -10.41 6.59
N GLN A 30 8.45 -9.98 7.85
CA GLN A 30 7.25 -9.87 8.69
C GLN A 30 6.09 -9.10 8.03
N TRP A 31 6.35 -8.20 7.07
CA TRP A 31 5.24 -7.52 6.36
C TRP A 31 4.33 -8.46 5.61
N LYS A 32 4.91 -9.53 5.07
CA LYS A 32 4.19 -10.48 4.25
C LYS A 32 3.23 -11.32 5.10
N THR A 33 3.55 -11.57 6.37
CA THR A 33 2.68 -12.31 7.27
C THR A 33 1.34 -11.61 7.49
N LEU A 34 1.32 -10.29 7.72
CA LEU A 34 0.07 -9.53 7.91
C LEU A 34 -0.71 -9.34 6.60
N MET A 35 0.00 -9.20 5.47
CA MET A 35 -0.65 -9.07 4.17
C MET A 35 -1.18 -10.40 3.64
N ASP A 36 -0.55 -11.53 3.97
CA ASP A 36 -0.94 -12.86 3.47
C ASP A 36 -1.93 -13.56 4.40
N ASP A 37 -1.87 -13.30 5.72
CA ASP A 37 -2.83 -13.86 6.66
C ASP A 37 -4.25 -13.42 6.31
N GLY A 38 -5.03 -14.37 5.80
CA GLY A 38 -6.39 -14.12 5.32
C GLY A 38 -7.30 -13.62 6.43
N GLU A 39 -7.10 -14.04 7.68
CA GLU A 39 -7.95 -13.62 8.80
C GLU A 39 -7.67 -12.16 9.19
N SER A 40 -6.40 -11.80 9.37
CA SER A 40 -6.00 -10.41 9.65
C SER A 40 -6.34 -9.47 8.50
N PHE A 41 -6.05 -9.86 7.26
CA PHE A 41 -6.34 -9.02 6.10
C PHE A 41 -7.85 -8.82 5.89
N ASN A 42 -8.67 -9.85 6.08
CA ASN A 42 -10.13 -9.70 5.93
C ASN A 42 -10.74 -8.82 7.02
N LYS A 43 -10.15 -8.81 8.23
CA LYS A 43 -10.68 -8.07 9.37
C LYS A 43 -10.21 -6.61 9.40
N TYR A 44 -8.97 -6.37 9.01
CA TYR A 44 -8.28 -5.08 9.19
C TYR A 44 -7.76 -4.48 7.89
N GLY A 45 -7.83 -5.22 6.79
CA GLY A 45 -7.36 -4.82 5.49
C GLY A 45 -8.33 -3.87 4.80
N SER A 46 -7.78 -2.86 4.14
CA SER A 46 -8.51 -1.98 3.24
C SER A 46 -7.69 -1.79 1.96
N ILE A 47 -8.40 -1.59 0.85
CA ILE A 47 -7.80 -1.38 -0.45
C ILE A 47 -8.48 -0.18 -1.11
N ILE A 48 -7.69 0.79 -1.52
CA ILE A 48 -8.13 1.94 -2.30
C ILE A 48 -7.49 1.85 -3.68
N ASN A 49 -8.34 1.72 -4.70
CA ASN A 49 -7.91 1.56 -6.07
C ASN A 49 -7.95 2.89 -6.83
N PHE A 50 -6.79 3.33 -7.32
CA PHE A 50 -6.64 4.45 -8.25
C PHE A 50 -6.35 3.93 -9.66
N LYS A 51 -6.32 4.84 -10.64
CA LYS A 51 -6.08 4.49 -12.05
C LYS A 51 -4.74 3.77 -12.26
N SER A 52 -3.66 4.32 -11.69
CA SER A 52 -2.29 3.81 -11.91
C SER A 52 -1.69 3.15 -10.67
N PHE A 53 -2.36 3.25 -9.53
CA PHE A 53 -1.88 2.76 -8.25
C PHE A 53 -2.99 2.12 -7.44
N SER A 54 -2.62 1.26 -6.50
CA SER A 54 -3.49 0.84 -5.40
C SER A 54 -2.78 1.14 -4.09
N TYR A 55 -3.54 1.59 -3.11
CA TYR A 55 -3.10 1.68 -1.74
C TYR A 55 -3.73 0.53 -0.97
N ILE A 56 -2.91 -0.25 -0.29
CA ILE A 56 -3.33 -1.38 0.55
C ILE A 56 -2.92 -1.01 1.97
N ASP A 57 -3.81 -1.19 2.93
CA ASP A 57 -3.55 -0.88 4.32
C ASP A 57 -4.09 -1.99 5.21
N VAL A 58 -3.29 -2.47 6.14
CA VAL A 58 -3.69 -3.42 7.18
C VAL A 58 -3.43 -2.75 8.51
N ASN A 59 -4.50 -2.34 9.18
CA ASN A 59 -4.41 -1.59 10.44
C ASN A 59 -4.90 -2.46 11.61
N VAL A 60 -3.96 -3.04 12.34
CA VAL A 60 -4.26 -3.88 13.50
C VAL A 60 -4.42 -2.98 14.72
N GLN A 61 -5.68 -2.77 15.11
CA GLN A 61 -6.03 -2.10 16.37
C GLN A 61 -5.47 -0.67 16.55
N SER A 62 -5.21 0.06 15.46
CA SER A 62 -4.75 1.47 15.45
C SER A 62 -3.35 1.74 16.00
N ASP A 63 -2.62 0.72 16.45
CA ASP A 63 -1.30 0.87 17.07
C ASP A 63 -0.16 0.22 16.27
N LEU A 64 -0.50 -0.62 15.29
CA LEU A 64 0.44 -1.33 14.42
C LEU A 64 -0.23 -1.62 13.08
N GLY A 65 0.51 -1.44 11.99
CA GLY A 65 -0.01 -1.77 10.68
C GLY A 65 1.02 -1.73 9.57
N ILE A 66 0.53 -2.04 8.39
CA ILE A 66 1.32 -2.08 7.17
C ILE A 66 0.54 -1.43 6.06
N SER A 67 1.21 -0.52 5.36
CA SER A 67 0.67 0.09 4.16
C SER A 67 1.55 -0.27 2.97
N ALA A 68 0.96 -0.50 1.81
CA ALA A 68 1.67 -0.74 0.57
C ALA A 68 1.11 0.10 -0.56
N ILE A 69 2.00 0.58 -1.42
CA ILE A 69 1.65 1.21 -2.69
C ILE A 69 1.97 0.21 -3.79
N VAL A 70 0.95 -0.19 -4.53
CA VAL A 70 1.09 -1.00 -5.73
C VAL A 70 1.02 -0.11 -6.94
N LYS A 71 1.99 -0.24 -7.84
CA LYS A 71 1.93 0.34 -9.19
C LYS A 71 1.30 -0.67 -10.14
N LYS A 72 0.22 -0.26 -10.79
CA LYS A 72 -0.47 -1.04 -11.84
C LYS A 72 0.27 -0.85 -13.15
N GLU A 73 0.63 -1.95 -13.80
CA GLU A 73 1.36 -1.90 -15.06
C GLU A 73 0.52 -2.57 -16.14
N ARG A 74 0.09 -1.79 -17.14
CA ARG A 74 -0.74 -2.33 -18.23
C ARG A 74 0.07 -3.35 -19.04
N ASN A 75 -0.43 -4.57 -19.16
CA ASN A 75 0.21 -5.70 -19.87
C ASN A 75 1.53 -6.18 -19.25
N ARG A 76 1.80 -5.87 -17.98
CA ARG A 76 2.95 -6.39 -17.22
C ARG A 76 2.52 -6.71 -15.80
N THR A 77 3.40 -7.38 -15.06
CA THR A 77 3.20 -7.67 -13.64
C THR A 77 3.12 -6.37 -12.84
N SER A 78 2.08 -6.20 -12.02
CA SER A 78 2.01 -5.10 -11.06
C SER A 78 3.08 -5.28 -9.97
N HIS A 79 3.55 -4.19 -9.38
CA HIS A 79 4.59 -4.25 -8.37
C HIS A 79 4.22 -3.47 -7.13
N ILE A 80 4.53 -4.00 -5.94
CA ILE A 80 4.64 -3.17 -4.75
C ILE A 80 5.88 -2.30 -4.91
N VAL A 81 5.67 -0.98 -4.93
CA VAL A 81 6.72 0.03 -5.14
C VAL A 81 7.12 0.74 -3.85
N ALA A 82 6.29 0.64 -2.80
CA ALA A 82 6.62 1.11 -1.47
C ALA A 82 5.86 0.31 -0.41
N ILE A 83 6.51 0.07 0.73
CA ILE A 83 5.91 -0.53 1.92
C ILE A 83 6.22 0.37 3.11
N ASN A 84 5.21 0.63 3.93
CA ASN A 84 5.35 1.24 5.24
C ASN A 84 5.04 0.18 6.29
N GLN A 85 6.00 -0.07 7.18
CA GLN A 85 5.72 -0.74 8.43
C GLN A 85 5.63 0.35 9.48
N TRP A 86 4.48 0.47 10.12
CA TRP A 86 4.25 1.51 11.09
C TRP A 86 3.70 0.95 12.39
N ASP A 87 4.15 1.51 13.49
CA ASP A 87 3.59 1.35 14.82
C ASP A 87 3.62 2.71 15.54
N PHE A 88 3.28 2.74 16.82
CA PHE A 88 3.30 3.97 17.61
C PHE A 88 4.71 4.61 17.77
N HIS A 89 5.78 3.91 17.41
CA HIS A 89 7.17 4.36 17.46
C HIS A 89 7.83 4.52 16.07
N LEU A 90 7.33 3.84 15.04
CA LEU A 90 7.92 3.73 13.73
C LEU A 90 6.89 4.13 12.67
N ASN A 91 7.30 4.94 11.69
CA ASN A 91 6.48 5.25 10.53
C ASN A 91 7.39 5.55 9.34
N GLU A 92 7.90 4.49 8.73
CA GLU A 92 8.93 4.58 7.71
C GLU A 92 8.53 3.88 6.41
N TRP A 93 8.50 4.68 5.34
CA TRP A 93 8.31 4.18 3.99
C TRP A 93 9.61 3.67 3.40
N ILE A 94 9.62 2.38 3.07
CA ILE A 94 10.69 1.71 2.35
C ILE A 94 10.26 1.57 0.89
N LEU A 95 11.05 2.15 -0.01
CA LEU A 95 10.85 1.99 -1.46
C LEU A 95 11.38 0.62 -1.89
N CYS A 96 10.58 -0.11 -2.68
CA CYS A 96 10.88 -1.46 -3.10
C CYS A 96 10.42 -1.73 -4.54
N LYS A 97 10.67 -2.95 -5.03
CA LYS A 97 10.14 -3.42 -6.32
C LYS A 97 9.83 -4.90 -6.22
N ILE A 98 8.66 -5.22 -5.68
CA ILE A 98 8.24 -6.59 -5.42
C ILE A 98 7.15 -6.93 -6.43
N PRO A 99 7.38 -7.89 -7.35
CA PRO A 99 6.37 -8.29 -8.32
C PRO A 99 5.23 -9.00 -7.60
N LEU A 100 3.99 -8.68 -7.98
CA LEU A 100 2.80 -9.40 -7.52
C LEU A 100 2.54 -10.63 -8.38
N ASN A 101 2.08 -11.71 -7.77
CA ASN A 101 1.54 -12.85 -8.49
C ASN A 101 0.04 -12.65 -8.79
N GLN A 102 -0.55 -13.54 -9.59
CA GLN A 102 -1.96 -13.43 -10.00
C GLN A 102 -2.97 -13.59 -8.86
N GLU A 103 -2.61 -14.30 -7.80
CA GLU A 103 -3.46 -14.47 -6.62
C GLU A 103 -3.46 -13.19 -5.78
N GLU A 104 -2.29 -12.59 -5.58
CA GLU A 104 -2.11 -11.30 -4.92
C GLU A 104 -2.84 -10.19 -5.71
N GLU A 105 -2.71 -10.14 -7.04
CA GLU A 105 -3.45 -9.16 -7.86
C GLU A 105 -4.97 -9.32 -7.69
N ARG A 106 -5.48 -10.56 -7.64
CA ARG A 106 -6.90 -10.83 -7.40
C ARG A 106 -7.34 -10.43 -5.99
N LYS A 107 -6.55 -10.79 -4.97
CA LYS A 107 -6.80 -10.42 -3.56
C LYS A 107 -6.92 -8.91 -3.40
N TYR A 108 -6.06 -8.15 -4.09
CA TYR A 108 -6.05 -6.70 -4.01
C TYR A 108 -7.00 -6.01 -4.99
N GLY A 109 -7.83 -6.78 -5.73
CA GLY A 109 -8.77 -6.23 -6.70
C GLY A 109 -8.10 -5.41 -7.80
N ILE A 110 -6.85 -5.75 -8.14
CA ILE A 110 -6.09 -5.05 -9.18
C ILE A 110 -6.58 -5.51 -10.55
N GLN A 111 -7.05 -4.56 -11.34
CA GLN A 111 -7.52 -4.77 -12.71
C GLN A 111 -6.65 -3.95 -13.68
N HIS A 112 -6.42 -4.51 -14.87
CA HIS A 112 -5.56 -3.98 -15.94
C HIS A 112 -6.34 -3.30 -17.06
#